data_AF-A0A0F9LQR9-F1
#
_entry.id   AF-A0A0F9LQR9-F1
#
_cell.length_a   1.000
_cell.length_b   1.000
_cell.length_c   1.000
_cell.angle_alpha   90.00
_cell.angle_beta   90.00
_cell.angle_gamma   90.00
#
_symmetry.space_group_name_H-M   'P 1'
#
loop_
_entity.id
_entity.type
_entity.pdbx_description
1 polymer ?
#
loop_
_entity_poly.entity_id
_entity_poly.type
_entity_poly.pdbx_seq_one_letter_code
_entity_poly.pdbx_strand_id
1 'polypeptide(L)'
;MDRAKYTNCMIPFMKGGGPDRKLRFCIGAKVCSGKAKTEAEAEQICINQPAKEPKPRKSSGRGIDPVKLAGCISTNMDLANLTPDNLRARLETAITHCKAGKSSTRPLTYKRFMSSCIKETSEGGDFIHSQPDIKRCQTKWNAMRAA
;
A
#
# COMPACT_ATOMS: atom_id res chain seq x y z
N MET A 1 23.61 19.33 -3.98
CA MET A 1 22.98 19.67 -2.69
C MET A 1 22.70 18.38 -1.92
N ASP A 2 22.95 18.34 -0.62
CA ASP A 2 22.64 17.18 0.22
C ASP A 2 21.10 17.02 0.35
N ARG A 3 20.62 15.78 0.27
CA ARG A 3 19.20 15.44 0.41
C ARG A 3 18.66 15.93 1.76
N ALA A 4 19.41 15.80 2.84
CA ALA A 4 18.97 16.24 4.17
C ALA A 4 18.77 17.77 4.22
N LYS A 5 19.73 18.54 3.66
CA LYS A 5 19.65 20.00 3.59
C LYS A 5 18.49 20.47 2.71
N TYR A 6 18.26 19.81 1.59
CA TYR A 6 17.11 20.11 0.71
C TYR A 6 15.79 19.82 1.41
N THR A 7 15.65 18.66 2.07
CA THR A 7 14.43 18.31 2.80
C THR A 7 14.14 19.32 3.91
N ASN A 8 15.15 19.72 4.69
CA ASN A 8 14.98 20.71 5.75
C ASN A 8 14.55 22.08 5.20
N CYS A 9 15.15 22.52 4.09
CA CYS A 9 14.75 23.75 3.40
C CYS A 9 13.29 23.71 2.89
N MET A 10 12.80 22.54 2.47
CA MET A 10 11.44 22.39 1.93
C MET A 10 10.34 22.39 3.00
N ILE A 11 10.66 22.14 4.27
CA ILE A 11 9.65 21.99 5.36
C ILE A 11 8.68 23.18 5.44
N PRO A 12 9.11 24.45 5.41
CA PRO A 12 8.21 25.60 5.48
C PRO A 12 7.20 25.64 4.34
N PHE A 13 7.62 25.27 3.13
CA PHE A 13 6.80 25.28 1.92
C PHE A 13 5.81 24.11 1.83
N MET A 14 6.02 23.05 2.62
CA MET A 14 5.15 21.88 2.67
C MET A 14 4.05 21.96 3.72
N LYS A 15 4.14 22.91 4.66
CA LYS A 15 3.15 23.09 5.74
C LYS A 15 1.85 23.70 5.22
N GLY A 16 0.70 23.25 5.73
CA GLY A 16 -0.63 23.79 5.40
C GLY A 16 -1.30 23.18 4.15
N GLY A 17 -2.63 23.30 4.09
CA GLY A 17 -3.47 22.85 2.96
C GLY A 17 -3.81 23.98 1.98
N GLY A 18 -4.79 23.74 1.09
CA GLY A 18 -5.36 24.77 0.20
C GLY A 18 -4.97 24.66 -1.28
N PRO A 19 -5.64 25.45 -2.16
CA PRO A 19 -5.43 25.43 -3.60
C PRO A 19 -4.00 25.84 -4.00
N ASP A 20 -3.37 26.73 -3.24
CA ASP A 20 -2.04 27.27 -3.52
C ASP A 20 -0.91 26.33 -3.08
N ARG A 21 -1.23 25.16 -2.53
CA ARG A 21 -0.24 24.18 -2.07
C ARG A 21 0.75 23.80 -3.18
N LYS A 22 0.26 23.66 -4.42
CA LYS A 22 1.11 23.32 -5.58
C LYS A 22 2.09 24.45 -5.90
N LEU A 23 1.63 25.69 -5.84
CA LEU A 23 2.44 26.87 -6.11
C LEU A 23 3.52 27.03 -5.04
N ARG A 24 3.15 26.96 -3.74
CA ARG A 24 4.09 27.03 -2.62
C ARG A 24 5.14 25.92 -2.68
N PHE A 25 4.72 24.70 -3.03
CA PHE A 25 5.65 23.59 -3.22
C PHE A 25 6.64 23.85 -4.38
N CYS A 26 6.15 24.41 -5.48
CA CYS A 26 7.00 24.78 -6.61
C CYS A 26 8.01 25.87 -6.23
N ILE A 27 7.55 26.93 -5.54
CA ILE A 27 8.40 28.03 -5.06
C ILE A 27 9.53 27.48 -4.18
N GLY A 28 9.15 26.69 -3.16
CA GLY A 28 10.11 26.04 -2.27
C GLY A 28 11.11 25.18 -3.03
N ALA A 29 10.65 24.40 -4.02
CA ALA A 29 11.55 23.57 -4.81
C ALA A 29 12.57 24.40 -5.61
N LYS A 30 12.20 25.57 -6.14
CA LYS A 30 13.10 26.45 -6.89
C LYS A 30 14.10 27.15 -5.97
N VAL A 31 13.64 27.70 -4.85
CA VAL A 31 14.50 28.33 -3.84
C VAL A 31 15.47 27.31 -3.25
N CYS A 32 14.97 26.18 -2.75
CA CYS A 32 15.77 25.15 -2.11
C CYS A 32 16.70 24.41 -3.08
N SER A 33 16.40 24.34 -4.39
CA SER A 33 17.34 23.77 -5.37
C SER A 33 18.37 24.78 -5.91
N GLY A 34 18.30 26.05 -5.47
CA GLY A 34 19.17 27.13 -5.95
C GLY A 34 18.86 27.59 -7.38
N LYS A 35 17.66 27.25 -7.90
CA LYS A 35 17.19 27.66 -9.24
C LYS A 35 16.57 29.05 -9.24
N ALA A 36 16.29 29.61 -8.08
CA ALA A 36 15.86 30.98 -7.87
C ALA A 36 16.57 31.51 -6.61
N LYS A 37 16.98 32.79 -6.63
CA LYS A 37 17.63 33.44 -5.49
C LYS A 37 16.62 34.03 -4.51
N THR A 38 15.40 34.33 -4.98
CA THR A 38 14.32 34.89 -4.18
C THR A 38 13.01 34.13 -4.41
N GLU A 39 12.07 34.25 -3.46
CA GLU A 39 10.74 33.66 -3.59
C GLU A 39 9.95 34.28 -4.74
N ALA A 40 10.07 35.59 -4.98
CA ALA A 40 9.42 36.28 -6.09
C ALA A 40 9.90 35.78 -7.46
N GLU A 41 11.21 35.51 -7.60
CA GLU A 41 11.76 34.91 -8.81
C GLU A 41 11.26 33.47 -9.00
N ALA A 42 11.20 32.70 -7.92
CA ALA A 42 10.67 31.35 -7.93
C ALA A 42 9.18 31.30 -8.30
N GLU A 43 8.39 32.25 -7.81
CA GLU A 43 6.97 32.39 -8.12
C GLU A 43 6.75 32.68 -9.60
N GLN A 44 7.48 33.64 -10.17
CA GLN A 44 7.45 33.93 -11.60
C GLN A 44 7.81 32.70 -12.45
N ILE A 45 8.82 31.93 -12.05
CA ILE A 45 9.19 30.69 -12.75
C ILE A 45 8.07 29.65 -12.65
N CYS A 46 7.43 29.52 -11.50
CA CYS A 46 6.39 28.52 -11.25
C CYS A 46 5.05 28.85 -11.94
N ILE A 47 4.73 30.13 -12.10
CA ILE A 47 3.55 30.60 -12.84
C ILE A 47 3.79 30.46 -14.35
N ASN A 48 4.94 30.92 -14.85
CA ASN A 48 5.22 30.99 -16.29
C ASN A 48 5.72 29.66 -16.88
N GLN A 49 6.25 28.76 -16.05
CA GLN A 49 6.70 27.42 -16.43
C GLN A 49 6.14 26.38 -15.46
N PRO A 50 4.83 26.08 -15.55
CA PRO A 50 4.24 25.01 -14.75
C PRO A 50 5.04 23.73 -14.98
N ALA A 51 5.34 23.02 -13.89
CA ALA A 51 6.20 21.85 -13.92
C ALA A 51 5.73 20.88 -15.01
N LYS A 52 6.64 20.53 -15.93
CA LYS A 52 6.38 19.49 -16.94
C LYS A 52 5.81 18.29 -16.23
N GLU A 53 4.66 17.80 -16.70
CA GLU A 53 4.01 16.64 -16.11
C GLU A 53 5.05 15.54 -15.89
N PRO A 54 5.10 14.95 -14.68
CA PRO A 54 6.07 13.92 -14.40
C PRO A 54 5.87 12.82 -15.44
N LYS A 55 6.93 12.51 -16.21
CA LYS A 55 6.93 11.40 -17.15
C LYS A 55 6.28 10.21 -16.45
N PRO A 56 5.29 9.53 -17.06
CA PRO A 56 4.62 8.40 -16.44
C PRO A 56 5.70 7.48 -15.92
N ARG A 57 5.67 7.22 -14.60
CA ARG A 57 6.60 6.26 -14.00
C ARG A 57 6.43 5.00 -14.82
N LYS A 58 7.48 4.54 -15.51
CA LYS A 58 7.50 3.22 -16.13
C LYS A 58 6.99 2.28 -15.02
N SER A 59 5.83 1.67 -15.23
CA SER A 59 5.37 0.64 -14.31
C SER A 59 6.53 -0.34 -14.25
N SER A 60 7.12 -0.50 -13.07
CA SER A 60 8.06 -1.59 -12.87
C SER A 60 7.20 -2.82 -13.08
N GLY A 61 7.23 -3.38 -14.29
CA GLY A 61 6.50 -4.57 -14.66
C GLY A 61 6.97 -5.70 -13.78
N ARG A 62 6.37 -5.82 -12.59
CA ARG A 62 6.34 -7.09 -11.87
C ARG A 62 5.33 -7.92 -12.65
N GLY A 63 5.78 -8.49 -13.77
CA GLY A 63 5.09 -9.60 -14.38
C GLY A 63 4.90 -10.65 -13.29
N ILE A 64 3.67 -11.13 -13.14
CA ILE A 64 3.38 -12.23 -12.23
C ILE A 64 4.03 -13.46 -12.86
N ASP A 65 5.07 -13.97 -12.21
CA ASP A 65 5.74 -15.21 -12.61
C ASP A 65 4.72 -16.36 -12.54
N PRO A 66 4.39 -17.02 -13.67
CA PRO A 66 3.34 -18.03 -13.73
C PRO A 66 3.65 -19.23 -12.82
N VAL A 67 4.93 -19.56 -12.61
CA VAL A 67 5.35 -20.66 -11.72
C VAL A 67 5.10 -20.29 -10.26
N LYS A 68 5.41 -19.03 -9.88
CA LYS A 68 5.13 -18.54 -8.51
C LYS A 68 3.64 -18.38 -8.26
N LEU A 69 2.88 -17.98 -9.27
CA LEU A 69 1.43 -17.90 -9.19
C LEU A 69 0.83 -19.29 -8.99
N ALA A 70 1.24 -20.28 -9.78
CA ALA A 70 0.80 -21.66 -9.63
C ALA A 70 1.13 -22.23 -8.24
N GLY A 71 2.36 -22.03 -7.76
CA GLY A 71 2.76 -22.44 -6.41
C GLY A 71 2.00 -21.74 -5.28
N CYS A 72 1.63 -20.46 -5.47
CA CYS A 72 0.80 -19.74 -4.51
C CYS A 72 -0.65 -20.26 -4.50
N ILE A 73 -1.21 -20.57 -5.68
CA ILE A 73 -2.57 -21.12 -5.78
C ILE A 73 -2.62 -22.51 -5.15
N SER A 74 -1.67 -23.39 -5.46
CA SER A 74 -1.65 -24.75 -4.91
C SER A 74 -1.51 -24.79 -3.38
N THR A 75 -0.82 -23.80 -2.78
CA THR A 75 -0.66 -23.70 -1.32
C THR A 75 -1.85 -23.04 -0.62
N ASN A 76 -2.67 -22.27 -1.33
CA ASN A 76 -3.83 -21.57 -0.75
C ASN A 76 -5.18 -22.20 -1.15
N MET A 77 -5.16 -23.23 -1.98
CA MET A 77 -6.33 -24.02 -2.31
C MET A 77 -6.44 -25.22 -1.38
N ASP A 78 -7.51 -25.23 -0.59
CA ASP A 78 -7.89 -26.36 0.22
C ASP A 78 -8.55 -27.44 -0.65
N LEU A 79 -7.72 -28.39 -1.10
CA LEU A 79 -8.13 -29.52 -1.94
C LEU A 79 -9.13 -30.46 -1.25
N ALA A 80 -9.21 -30.46 0.07
CA ALA A 80 -10.08 -31.36 0.82
C ALA A 80 -11.56 -30.89 0.84
N ASN A 81 -11.81 -29.59 0.65
CA ASN A 81 -13.15 -28.99 0.71
C ASN A 81 -13.66 -28.49 -0.65
N LEU A 82 -13.07 -29.00 -1.72
CA LEU A 82 -13.39 -28.64 -3.09
C LEU A 82 -14.61 -29.42 -3.59
N THR A 83 -15.67 -28.68 -3.93
CA THR A 83 -16.86 -29.22 -4.59
C THR A 83 -16.95 -28.64 -6.00
N PRO A 84 -17.65 -29.32 -6.94
CA PRO A 84 -17.87 -28.80 -8.29
C PRO A 84 -18.49 -27.40 -8.28
N ASP A 85 -19.37 -27.13 -7.31
CA ASP A 85 -20.11 -25.87 -7.19
C ASP A 85 -19.25 -24.71 -6.65
N ASN A 86 -18.21 -25.00 -5.85
CA ASN A 86 -17.39 -23.99 -5.19
C ASN A 86 -16.01 -23.77 -5.85
N LEU A 87 -15.61 -24.67 -6.76
CA LEU A 87 -14.31 -24.69 -7.43
C LEU A 87 -13.98 -23.34 -8.09
N ARG A 88 -14.91 -22.80 -8.88
CA ARG A 88 -14.68 -21.57 -9.65
C ARG A 88 -14.46 -20.37 -8.74
N ALA A 89 -15.33 -20.19 -7.75
CA ALA A 89 -15.23 -19.08 -6.80
C ALA A 89 -13.95 -19.17 -5.92
N ARG A 90 -13.59 -20.38 -5.50
CA ARG A 90 -12.36 -20.64 -4.71
C ARG A 90 -11.10 -20.35 -5.53
N LEU A 91 -11.07 -20.80 -6.79
CA LEU A 91 -9.96 -20.57 -7.71
C LEU A 91 -9.78 -19.08 -8.04
N GLU A 92 -10.87 -18.38 -8.36
CA GLU A 92 -10.84 -16.93 -8.63
C GLU A 92 -10.36 -16.14 -7.40
N THR A 93 -10.79 -16.54 -6.21
CA THR A 93 -10.32 -15.95 -4.94
C THR A 93 -8.82 -16.19 -4.72
N ALA A 94 -8.34 -17.42 -4.93
CA ALA A 94 -6.93 -17.77 -4.78
C ALA A 94 -6.04 -17.02 -5.79
N ILE A 95 -6.48 -16.94 -7.05
CA ILE A 95 -5.80 -16.15 -8.09
C ILE A 95 -5.72 -14.67 -7.68
N THR A 96 -6.83 -14.09 -7.23
CA THR A 96 -6.88 -12.68 -6.83
C THR A 96 -5.96 -12.40 -5.64
N HIS A 97 -5.96 -13.28 -4.64
CA HIS A 97 -5.07 -13.21 -3.49
C HIS A 97 -3.58 -13.27 -3.89
N CYS A 98 -3.23 -14.21 -4.77
CA CYS A 98 -1.86 -14.41 -5.23
C CYS A 98 -1.37 -13.31 -6.19
N LYS A 99 -2.24 -12.78 -7.06
CA LYS A 99 -1.94 -11.66 -7.98
C LYS A 99 -1.76 -10.33 -7.25
N ALA A 100 -2.44 -10.10 -6.12
CA ALA A 100 -2.32 -8.88 -5.33
C ALA A 100 -0.96 -8.71 -4.61
N GLY A 101 0.03 -9.58 -4.89
CA GLY A 101 1.35 -9.52 -4.26
C GLY A 101 1.33 -9.92 -2.78
N LYS A 102 0.22 -10.50 -2.29
CA LYS A 102 0.12 -11.09 -0.95
C LYS A 102 0.68 -12.51 -0.89
N SER A 103 1.53 -12.90 -1.85
CA SER A 103 2.46 -14.01 -1.66
C SER A 103 3.50 -13.59 -0.62
N SER A 104 3.08 -13.56 0.64
CA SER A 104 3.99 -13.58 1.76
C SER A 104 4.57 -14.98 1.79
N THR A 105 5.70 -15.17 1.11
CA THR A 105 6.64 -16.28 1.36
C THR A 105 7.12 -16.33 2.81
N ARG A 106 6.74 -15.36 3.66
CA ARG A 106 6.97 -15.44 5.09
C ARG A 106 5.87 -16.27 5.74
N PRO A 107 6.23 -17.23 6.61
CA PRO A 107 5.26 -18.06 7.32
C PRO A 107 4.24 -17.17 8.00
N LEU A 108 2.98 -17.61 7.95
CA LEU A 108 1.87 -16.92 8.59
C LEU A 108 2.14 -16.92 10.10
N THR A 109 2.62 -15.81 10.65
CA THR A 109 2.85 -15.68 12.09
C THR A 109 1.51 -15.40 12.78
N TYR A 110 1.32 -15.91 14.00
CA TYR A 110 0.13 -15.65 14.84
C TYR A 110 -0.27 -14.16 14.84
N LYS A 111 0.70 -13.24 15.03
CA LYS A 111 0.45 -11.79 15.06
C LYS A 111 -0.15 -11.24 13.75
N ARG A 112 0.30 -11.76 12.60
CA ARG A 112 -0.21 -11.35 11.28
C ARG A 112 -1.59 -11.92 11.01
N PHE A 113 -1.80 -13.20 11.35
CA PHE A 113 -3.09 -13.84 11.23
C PHE A 113 -4.15 -13.11 12.07
N MET A 114 -3.86 -12.87 13.35
CA MET A 114 -4.77 -12.16 14.25
C MET A 114 -5.09 -10.76 13.73
N SER A 115 -4.10 -10.02 13.25
CA SER A 115 -4.33 -8.68 12.70
C SER A 115 -5.18 -8.67 11.42
N SER A 116 -5.08 -9.69 10.57
CA SER A 116 -5.92 -9.79 9.36
C SER A 116 -7.33 -10.24 9.72
N CYS A 117 -7.45 -11.28 10.55
CA CYS A 117 -8.72 -11.85 10.95
C CYS A 117 -9.60 -10.82 11.68
N ILE A 118 -9.03 -10.06 12.63
CA ILE A 118 -9.77 -9.01 13.34
C ILE A 118 -10.24 -7.91 12.39
N LYS A 119 -9.41 -7.52 11.40
CA LYS A 119 -9.77 -6.49 10.41
C LYS A 119 -10.89 -6.95 9.47
N GLU A 120 -10.94 -8.24 9.15
CA GLU A 120 -11.98 -8.82 8.30
C GLU A 120 -13.30 -9.01 9.06
N THR A 121 -13.24 -9.22 10.38
CA THR A 121 -14.44 -9.41 11.22
C THR A 121 -15.00 -8.13 11.81
N SER A 122 -14.18 -7.07 11.94
CA SER A 122 -14.64 -5.79 12.46
C SER A 122 -15.49 -5.05 11.41
N GLU A 123 -16.79 -5.21 11.47
CA GLU A 123 -17.73 -4.34 10.76
C GLU A 123 -17.71 -2.94 11.39
N GLY A 124 -17.38 -1.91 10.62
CA GLY A 124 -17.68 -0.52 10.99
C GLY A 124 -16.62 0.28 11.78
N GLY A 125 -15.44 -0.26 12.06
CA GLY A 125 -14.29 0.57 12.51
C GLY A 125 -14.28 1.02 13.98
N ASP A 126 -15.20 0.56 14.83
CA ASP A 126 -15.20 0.86 16.26
C ASP A 126 -14.52 -0.23 17.10
N PHE A 127 -13.43 0.15 17.78
CA PHE A 127 -12.54 -0.75 18.53
C PHE A 127 -13.22 -1.45 19.73
N ILE A 128 -14.33 -0.92 20.23
CA ILE A 128 -15.02 -1.41 21.44
C ILE A 128 -15.75 -2.74 21.16
N HIS A 129 -16.15 -3.00 19.91
CA HIS A 129 -16.85 -4.24 19.51
C HIS A 129 -15.90 -5.38 19.10
N SER A 130 -14.58 -5.19 19.21
CA SER A 130 -13.57 -6.11 18.67
C SER A 130 -13.10 -7.22 19.63
N GLN A 131 -13.49 -7.22 20.91
CA GLN A 131 -13.14 -8.30 21.84
C GLN A 131 -13.72 -9.69 21.51
N PRO A 132 -14.98 -9.83 21.06
CA PRO A 132 -15.54 -11.11 20.62
C PRO A 132 -14.77 -11.72 19.43
N ASP A 133 -14.26 -10.86 18.56
CA ASP A 133 -13.54 -11.25 17.35
C ASP A 133 -12.16 -11.83 17.64
N ILE A 134 -11.49 -11.38 18.71
CA ILE A 134 -10.19 -11.92 19.11
C ILE A 134 -10.32 -13.40 19.48
N LYS A 135 -11.32 -13.77 20.30
CA LYS A 135 -11.53 -15.19 20.68
C LYS A 135 -11.88 -16.04 19.45
N ARG A 136 -12.74 -15.54 18.57
CA ARG A 136 -13.13 -16.23 17.33
C ARG A 136 -11.92 -16.46 16.41
N CYS A 137 -11.06 -15.46 16.26
CA CYS A 137 -9.82 -15.56 15.51
C CYS A 137 -8.82 -16.52 16.17
N GLN A 138 -8.66 -16.50 17.50
CA GLN A 138 -7.83 -17.46 18.22
C GLN A 138 -8.28 -18.91 18.02
N THR A 139 -9.59 -19.19 18.08
CA THR A 139 -10.13 -20.52 17.82
C THR A 139 -9.82 -20.98 16.40
N LYS A 140 -9.98 -20.10 15.40
CA LYS A 140 -9.60 -20.41 14.01
C LYS A 140 -8.10 -20.71 13.86
N TRP A 141 -7.24 -19.93 14.51
CA TRP A 141 -5.80 -20.17 14.51
C TRP A 141 -5.42 -21.53 15.10
N ASN A 142 -6.04 -21.89 16.23
CA ASN A 142 -5.77 -23.16 16.90
C ASN A 142 -6.26 -24.35 16.06
N ALA A 143 -7.42 -24.24 15.41
CA ALA A 143 -7.92 -25.27 14.49
C ALA A 143 -6.98 -25.48 13.30
N MET A 144 -6.41 -24.41 12.73
CA MET A 144 -5.42 -24.51 11.64
C MET A 144 -4.08 -25.14 12.06
N ARG A 145 -3.76 -25.17 13.35
CA ARG A 145 -2.53 -25.77 13.88
C ARG A 145 -2.71 -27.21 14.34
N ALA A 146 -3.93 -27.65 14.57
CA ALA A 146 -4.27 -28.99 15.04
C ALA A 146 -4.63 -29.97 13.91
N ALA A 147 -4.84 -29.46 12.69
CA ALA A 147 -4.94 -30.22 11.45
C ALA A 147 -3.55 -30.35 10.79
#